data_AF-A0A2N5N6B6-F1
#
_entry.id   AF-A0A2N5N6B6-F1
#
_cell.length_a   1.000
_cell.length_b   1.000
_cell.length_c   1.000
_cell.angle_alpha   90.00
_cell.angle_beta   90.00
_cell.angle_gamma   90.00
#
_symmetry.space_group_name_H-M   'P 1'
#
loop_
_entity.id
_entity.type
_entity.pdbx_description
1 polymer ?
#
loop_
_entity_poly.entity_id
_entity_poly.type
_entity_poly.pdbx_seq_one_letter_code
_entity_poly.pdbx_strand_id
1 'polypeptide(L)' 'MDINALINRINELSRKDKTIGLTPDEVIERTRLRKEYLDNFKRNFRQQLDSIEWTDGPEREKEE' A
#
# COMPACT_ATOMS: atom_id res chain seq x y z
N MET A 1 3.55 6.39 12.66
CA MET A 1 2.57 5.31 12.87
C MET A 1 3.18 4.05 12.28
N ASP A 2 3.17 2.93 13.00
CA ASP A 2 3.75 1.69 12.49
C ASP A 2 2.81 1.03 11.48
N ILE A 3 3.24 0.97 10.22
CA ILE A 3 2.47 0.39 9.11
C ILE A 3 2.18 -1.09 9.39
N ASN A 4 3.09 -1.79 10.08
CA ASN A 4 2.93 -3.22 10.39
C ASN A 4 1.79 -3.44 11.38
N ALA A 5 1.71 -2.60 12.42
CA ALA A 5 0.61 -2.66 13.40
C ALA A 5 -0.75 -2.43 12.74
N LEU A 6 -0.81 -1.51 11.77
CA LEU A 6 -2.02 -1.17 11.02
C LEU A 6 -2.48 -2.35 10.14
N ILE A 7 -1.55 -2.99 9.42
CA ILE A 7 -1.82 -4.18 8.61
C ILE A 7 -2.30 -5.35 9.48
N ASN A 8 -1.64 -5.58 10.62
CA ASN A 8 -2.03 -6.64 11.55
C ASN A 8 -3.47 -6.47 12.03
N ARG A 9 -3.85 -5.25 12.41
CA ARG A 9 -5.21 -4.94 12.84
C ARG A 9 -6.24 -5.15 11.71
N ILE A 10 -5.93 -4.73 10.49
CA ILE A 10 -6.80 -4.99 9.33
C ILE A 10 -6.98 -6.50 9.11
N ASN A 11 -5.90 -7.28 9.25
CA ASN A 11 -5.94 -8.73 9.08
C ASN A 11 -6.76 -9.43 10.17
N GLU A 12 -6.65 -8.98 11.43
CA GLU A 12 -7.48 -9.46 12.54
C GLU A 12 -8.98 -9.24 12.25
N LEU A 13 -9.35 -8.00 11.90
CA LEU A 13 -10.73 -7.66 11.56
C LEU A 13 -11.21 -8.45 10.34
N SER A 14 -10.35 -8.68 9.35
CA SER A 14 -10.71 -9.47 8.17
C SER A 14 -10.86 -10.96 8.47
N ARG A 15 -10.12 -11.51 9.44
CA ARG A 15 -10.29 -12.89 9.90
C ARG A 15 -11.59 -13.03 10.68
N LYS A 16 -11.89 -12.08 11.57
CA LYS A 16 -13.13 -12.05 12.34
C LYS A 16 -14.36 -11.94 11.45
N ASP A 17 -14.31 -11.11 10.41
CA ASP A 17 -15.38 -10.98 9.40
C ASP A 17 -15.70 -12.31 8.70
N LYS A 18 -14.67 -13.10 8.40
CA LYS A 18 -14.82 -14.41 7.72
C LYS A 18 -15.40 -15.49 8.63
N THR A 19 -15.22 -15.39 9.93
CA THR A 19 -15.61 -16.44 10.88
C THR A 19 -16.95 -16.15 11.56
N ILE A 20 -17.09 -14.97 12.16
CA ILE A 20 -18.22 -14.60 13.01
C ILE A 20 -18.98 -13.39 12.44
N GLY A 21 -18.38 -12.67 11.50
CA GLY A 21 -18.86 -11.37 11.01
C GLY A 21 -18.33 -10.22 11.86
N LEU A 22 -18.39 -9.00 11.32
CA LEU A 22 -18.01 -7.77 12.02
C LEU A 22 -19.22 -7.05 12.60
N THR A 23 -19.02 -6.42 13.75
CA THR A 23 -20.00 -5.44 14.25
C THR A 23 -19.95 -4.16 13.40
N PRO A 24 -21.00 -3.31 13.45
CA PRO A 24 -21.01 -2.04 12.72
C PRO A 24 -19.80 -1.15 13.04
N ASP A 25 -19.39 -1.09 14.31
CA ASP A 25 -18.23 -0.32 14.75
C ASP A 25 -16.92 -0.87 14.17
N GLU A 26 -16.77 -2.18 14.10
CA GLU A 26 -15.61 -2.84 13.51
C GLU A 26 -15.53 -2.65 11.99
N VAL A 27 -16.69 -2.56 11.31
CA VAL A 27 -16.73 -2.22 9.88
C VAL A 27 -16.23 -0.79 9.66
N ILE A 28 -16.64 0.15 10.51
CA ILE A 28 -16.18 1.54 10.46
C ILE A 28 -14.67 1.61 10.75
N GLU A 29 -14.19 0.91 11.80
CA GLU A 29 -12.77 0.82 12.14
C GLU A 29 -11.95 0.27 10.96
N ARG A 30 -12.37 -0.88 10.41
CA ARG A 30 -11.70 -1.51 9.26
C ARG A 30 -11.64 -0.57 8.05
N THR A 31 -12.71 0.17 7.79
CA THR A 31 -12.79 1.11 6.66
C THR A 31 -11.82 2.27 6.86
N ARG A 32 -11.77 2.83 8.08
CA ARG A 32 -10.82 3.90 8.44
C ARG A 32 -9.37 3.44 8.27
N LEU A 33 -9.05 2.26 8.80
CA LEU A 33 -7.71 1.69 8.72
C LEU A 33 -7.30 1.41 7.26
N ARG A 34 -8.20 0.83 6.45
CA ARG A 34 -7.93 0.58 5.02
C ARG A 34 -7.66 1.86 4.25
N LYS A 35 -8.40 2.93 4.53
CA LYS A 35 -8.19 4.23 3.88
C LYS A 35 -6.79 4.78 4.21
N GLU A 36 -6.41 4.74 5.48
CA GLU A 36 -5.10 5.20 5.94
C GLU A 36 -3.95 4.37 5.33
N TYR A 37 -4.11 3.06 5.25
CA TYR A 37 -3.17 2.17 4.57
C TYR A 37 -3.02 2.54 3.09
N LEU A 38 -4.13 2.70 2.36
CA LEU A 38 -4.12 3.03 0.94
C LEU A 38 -3.49 4.38 0.65
N ASP A 39 -3.72 5.39 1.48
CA ASP A 39 -3.14 6.71 1.30
C ASP A 39 -1.62 6.68 1.49
N ASN A 40 -1.13 5.92 2.48
CA ASN A 40 0.31 5.69 2.66
C ASN A 40 0.91 4.88 1.51
N PHE A 41 0.23 3.83 1.07
CA PHE A 41 0.66 3.00 -0.06
C PHE A 41 0.75 3.83 -1.35
N LYS A 42 -0.27 4.63 -1.67
CA LYS A 42 -0.28 5.51 -2.86
C LYS A 42 0.86 6.52 -2.84
N ARG A 43 1.18 7.10 -1.67
CA ARG A 43 2.32 8.02 -1.53
C ARG A 43 3.64 7.31 -1.84
N ASN A 44 3.88 6.15 -1.24
CA ASN A 44 5.10 5.40 -1.47
C ASN A 44 5.18 4.88 -2.93
N PHE A 45 4.07 4.43 -3.50
CA PHE A 45 4.02 3.96 -4.88
C PHE A 45 4.31 5.07 -5.88
N ARG A 46 3.81 6.30 -5.67
CA ARG A 46 4.18 7.46 -6.51
C ARG A 46 5.68 7.74 -6.46
N GLN A 47 6.27 7.73 -5.26
CA GLN A 47 7.74 7.91 -5.12
C GLN A 47 8.52 6.84 -5.88
N GLN A 48 8.05 5.59 -5.88
CA GLN A 48 8.68 4.53 -6.66
C GLN A 48 8.56 4.78 -8.17
N LEU A 49 7.40 5.24 -8.65
CA LEU A 49 7.20 5.58 -10.06
C LEU A 49 8.07 6.77 -10.50
N ASP A 50 8.18 7.80 -9.67
CA ASP A 50 9.03 8.98 -9.94
C ASP A 50 10.52 8.61 -9.99
N SER A 51 10.92 7.51 -9.35
CA SER A 51 12.28 6.98 -9.38
C SER A 51 12.58 6.09 -10.60
N ILE A 52 11.60 5.85 -11.49
CA ILE A 52 11.83 5.05 -12.69
C ILE A 52 12.66 5.87 -13.68
N GLU A 53 13.83 5.34 -14.03
CA GLU A 53 14.73 5.89 -15.04
C GLU A 53 14.69 5.04 -16.31
N TRP A 54 14.76 5.70 -17.46
CA TRP A 54 14.86 5.05 -18.77
C TRP A 54 16.29 4.57 -18.99
N THR A 55 16.48 3.25 -19.06
CA THR A 55 17.82 2.65 -19.24
C THR A 55 18.28 2.57 -20.69
N ASP A 56 17.40 2.78 -21.66
CA ASP A 56 17.75 2.91 -23.07
C ASP A 56 18.04 4.38 -23.40
N GLY A 57 19.27 4.80 -23.14
CA GLY A 57 19.86 5.95 -23.83
C GLY A 57 20.37 5.54 -25.22
N PRO A 58 20.48 6.46 -26.18
CA PRO A 58 21.05 6.14 -27.49
C PRO A 58 22.44 5.52 -27.27
N GLU A 59 22.67 4.35 -27.87
CA GLU A 59 24.00 3.79 -27.97
C GLU A 59 24.92 4.92 -28.44
N ARG A 60 25.85 5.34 -27.57
CA ARG A 60 26.88 6.28 -27.98
C ARG A 60 27.64 5.58 -29.08
N GLU A 61 27.37 5.95 -30.33
CA GLU A 61 28.16 5.58 -31.48
C GLU A 61 29.61 5.84 -31.07
N LYS A 62 30.38 4.76 -30.95
CA LYS A 62 31.81 4.86 -30.70
C LYS A 62 32.38 5.40 -32.00
N GLU A 63 32.69 6.69 -32.02
CA GLU A 63 33.50 7.27 -33.09
C GLU A 63 34.86 6.54 -33.09
N GLU A 64 35.13 5.83 -34.18
CA GLU A 64 36.43 5.20 -34.52
C GLU A 64 37.45 6.23 -34.99
#